data_AF-A0A9D5KGJ7-F1
#
_entry.id   AF-A0A9D5KGJ7-F1
#
_cell.length_a   1.000
_cell.length_b   1.000
_cell.length_c   1.000
_cell.angle_alpha   90.00
_cell.angle_beta   90.00
_cell.angle_gamma   90.00
#
_symmetry.space_group_name_H-M   'P 1'
#
loop_
_entity.id
_entity.type
_entity.pdbx_description
1 polymer ?
#
loop_
_entity_poly.entity_id
_entity_poly.type
_entity_poly.pdbx_seq_one_letter_code
_entity_poly.pdbx_strand_id
1 'polypeptide(L)'
;MNRNSFLAPAFIGLIAACSWSADIVAVFPAQGVNTDQSFVDAFGMLLASKYRKISGKDVLPPTKAGRAIGTDSSLVEAARELNASEYLEIEAVGLYLSRKERARVELGEGAESKTIVVRIDNDDDDDDDDDQDLLDNHKTVVTVTRRDASTGGRIHTVEMTLVTYGDIEESTDRIAEALFKKVSVEEVLGMHNVTRREGMGYNKLFVDNLKGVKIGFIYPLARNAEIVSIVSIGYNHRFDSEKFFMEFGAGGRLPTRIDMEEQRCYGGPYLQIGGSYYFLRGIFGLHGGLGLSPHFNMVGNEGIEVGLVPYIQFGGSFPRNSKMQAFLNVKAGQNVMPIITGRDPSSWSSATYPPPVESHPTEVGIELGLGF
;
A
#
# COMPACT_ATOMS: atom_id res chain seq x y z
N MET A 1 -63.71 -55.57 38.35
CA MET A 1 -63.33 -54.22 37.88
C MET A 1 -61.82 -54.11 37.94
N ASN A 2 -61.23 -53.80 36.80
CA ASN A 2 -59.85 -54.12 36.42
C ASN A 2 -58.78 -53.23 37.06
N ARG A 3 -57.69 -53.88 37.47
CA ARG A 3 -56.39 -53.28 37.78
C ARG A 3 -55.64 -53.01 36.47
N ASN A 4 -55.44 -51.75 36.11
CA ASN A 4 -54.54 -51.37 35.02
C ASN A 4 -53.19 -50.95 35.59
N SER A 5 -52.23 -51.86 35.46
CA SER A 5 -50.82 -51.70 35.74
C SER A 5 -50.16 -50.86 34.64
N PHE A 6 -49.75 -49.63 34.96
CA PHE A 6 -48.94 -48.81 34.06
C PHE A 6 -47.48 -49.25 34.16
N LEU A 7 -47.00 -49.93 33.12
CA LEU A 7 -45.59 -50.26 32.89
C LEU A 7 -44.87 -49.00 32.41
N ALA A 8 -43.93 -48.50 33.21
CA ALA A 8 -42.99 -47.45 32.80
C ALA A 8 -41.84 -48.09 31.98
N PRO A 9 -41.56 -47.62 30.75
CA PRO A 9 -40.41 -48.09 29.99
C PRO A 9 -39.13 -47.50 30.57
N ALA A 10 -38.24 -48.37 31.05
CA ALA A 10 -36.87 -48.02 31.43
C ALA A 10 -36.08 -47.66 30.16
N PHE A 11 -35.86 -46.36 29.94
CA PHE A 11 -34.93 -45.85 28.94
C PHE A 11 -33.50 -46.09 29.44
N ILE A 12 -32.89 -47.20 29.01
CA ILE A 12 -31.44 -47.44 29.16
C ILE A 12 -30.76 -46.55 28.12
N GLY A 13 -30.33 -45.37 28.55
CA GLY A 13 -29.51 -44.47 27.75
C GLY A 13 -28.13 -45.08 27.52
N LEU A 14 -27.92 -45.61 26.32
CA LEU A 14 -26.61 -46.00 25.81
C LEU A 14 -25.78 -44.72 25.65
N ILE A 15 -25.04 -44.33 26.70
CA ILE A 15 -24.00 -43.30 26.60
C ILE A 15 -22.89 -43.94 25.77
N ALA A 16 -22.97 -43.81 24.45
CA ALA A 16 -21.85 -44.05 23.56
C ALA A 16 -20.76 -43.07 24.00
N ALA A 17 -19.75 -43.58 24.71
CA ALA A 17 -18.52 -42.85 24.95
C ALA A 17 -17.94 -42.52 23.58
N CYS A 18 -18.23 -41.32 23.07
CA CYS A 18 -17.40 -40.74 22.04
C CYS A 18 -16.01 -40.70 22.66
N SER A 19 -15.11 -41.52 22.17
CA SER A 19 -13.69 -41.35 22.41
C SER A 19 -13.33 -40.08 21.65
N TRP A 20 -13.31 -38.94 22.35
CA TRP A 20 -12.74 -37.72 21.83
C TRP A 20 -11.24 -38.00 21.76
N SER A 21 -10.79 -38.63 20.67
CA SER A 21 -9.37 -38.70 20.37
C SER A 21 -8.92 -37.26 20.23
N ALA A 22 -8.12 -36.79 21.18
CA ALA A 22 -7.53 -35.47 21.09
C ALA A 22 -6.73 -35.42 19.79
N ASP A 23 -7.11 -34.51 18.88
CA ASP A 23 -6.35 -34.29 17.66
C ASP A 23 -4.96 -33.77 18.04
N ILE A 24 -3.94 -34.59 17.85
CA ILE A 24 -2.54 -34.21 18.05
C ILE A 24 -2.00 -33.69 16.72
N VAL A 25 -1.39 -32.50 16.74
CA VAL A 25 -0.66 -31.93 15.60
C VAL A 25 0.84 -31.97 15.88
N ALA A 26 1.64 -32.59 15.02
CA ALA A 26 3.08 -32.60 15.17
C ALA A 26 3.73 -31.42 14.43
N VAL A 27 4.60 -30.66 15.09
CA VAL A 27 5.44 -29.67 14.39
C VAL A 27 6.84 -30.25 14.31
N PHE A 28 7.32 -30.54 13.10
CA PHE A 28 8.65 -31.11 12.92
C PHE A 28 9.74 -30.04 12.97
N PRO A 29 11.01 -30.43 13.25
CA PRO A 29 12.15 -29.53 13.16
C PRO A 29 12.18 -28.82 11.80
N ALA A 30 12.32 -27.50 11.84
CA ALA A 30 12.36 -26.69 10.64
C ALA A 30 13.66 -26.93 9.86
N GLN A 31 13.58 -26.88 8.54
CA GLN A 31 14.72 -27.07 7.65
C GLN A 31 15.21 -25.70 7.16
N GLY A 32 16.45 -25.36 7.49
CA GLY A 32 17.08 -24.10 7.10
C GLY A 32 18.03 -24.27 5.92
N VAL A 33 17.93 -23.41 4.92
CA VAL A 33 18.93 -23.22 3.86
C VAL A 33 19.42 -21.79 3.93
N ASN A 34 20.73 -21.59 4.08
CA ASN A 34 21.35 -20.25 4.16
C ASN A 34 20.80 -19.35 5.28
N THR A 35 20.36 -19.95 6.39
CA THR A 35 19.84 -19.24 7.56
C THR A 35 20.49 -19.81 8.82
N ASP A 36 20.45 -19.06 9.92
CA ASP A 36 21.00 -19.48 11.20
C ASP A 36 20.16 -20.62 11.79
N GLN A 37 20.78 -21.70 12.26
CA GLN A 37 20.05 -22.80 12.89
C GLN A 37 19.27 -22.35 14.13
N SER A 38 19.80 -21.39 14.88
CA SER A 38 19.13 -20.83 16.06
C SER A 38 17.84 -20.09 15.70
N PHE A 39 17.80 -19.40 14.55
CA PHE A 39 16.58 -18.80 13.99
C PHE A 39 15.53 -19.88 13.75
N VAL A 40 15.94 -20.93 13.03
CA VAL A 40 15.08 -22.01 12.56
C VAL A 40 14.46 -22.76 13.73
N ASP A 41 15.27 -23.07 14.75
CA ASP A 41 14.82 -23.74 15.97
C ASP A 41 13.87 -22.85 16.78
N ALA A 42 14.20 -21.55 16.95
CA ALA A 42 13.36 -20.59 17.66
C ALA A 42 12.01 -20.39 16.95
N PHE A 43 12.02 -20.24 15.63
CA PHE A 43 10.83 -20.10 14.80
C PHE A 43 9.92 -21.33 14.93
N GLY A 44 10.48 -22.54 14.81
CA GLY A 44 9.69 -23.78 14.93
C GLY A 44 9.05 -23.94 16.32
N MET A 45 9.78 -23.59 17.38
CA MET A 45 9.26 -23.64 18.76
C MET A 45 8.16 -22.61 19.00
N LEU A 46 8.35 -21.37 18.54
CA LEU A 46 7.35 -20.30 18.67
C LEU A 46 6.10 -20.63 17.86
N LEU A 47 6.24 -21.09 16.61
CA LEU A 47 5.12 -21.50 15.78
C LEU A 47 4.30 -22.63 16.45
N ALA A 48 4.95 -23.64 17.01
CA ALA A 48 4.25 -24.72 17.72
C ALA A 48 3.43 -24.18 18.90
N SER A 49 3.98 -23.23 19.66
CA SER A 49 3.29 -22.61 20.80
C SER A 49 2.10 -21.75 20.35
N LYS A 50 2.28 -20.89 19.34
CA LYS A 50 1.21 -20.04 18.80
C LYS A 50 0.11 -20.88 18.15
N TYR A 51 0.47 -21.90 17.37
CA TYR A 51 -0.51 -22.81 16.74
C TYR A 51 -1.32 -23.59 17.77
N ARG A 52 -0.72 -24.05 18.87
CA ARG A 52 -1.44 -24.68 19.99
C ARG A 52 -2.48 -23.72 20.58
N LYS A 53 -2.06 -22.47 20.85
CA LYS A 53 -2.93 -21.43 21.42
C LYS A 53 -4.11 -21.11 20.50
N ILE A 54 -3.89 -20.99 19.20
CA ILE A 54 -4.91 -20.59 18.22
C ILE A 54 -5.86 -21.74 17.88
N SER A 55 -5.31 -22.94 17.63
CA SER A 55 -6.12 -24.09 17.19
C SER A 55 -6.86 -24.78 18.33
N GLY A 56 -6.40 -24.63 19.58
CA GLY A 56 -6.89 -25.37 20.74
C GLY A 56 -6.57 -26.88 20.70
N LYS A 57 -5.81 -27.35 19.71
CA LYS A 57 -5.36 -28.74 19.58
C LYS A 57 -4.13 -29.01 20.43
N ASP A 58 -3.88 -30.27 20.79
CA ASP A 58 -2.58 -30.61 21.36
C ASP A 58 -1.52 -30.59 20.26
N VAL A 59 -0.36 -30.04 20.57
CA VAL A 59 0.70 -29.79 19.58
C VAL A 59 2.02 -30.33 20.10
N LEU A 60 2.61 -31.30 19.40
CA LEU A 60 3.93 -31.80 19.74
C LEU A 60 5.00 -30.82 19.22
N PRO A 61 5.86 -30.27 20.09
CA PRO A 61 6.89 -29.34 19.67
C PRO A 61 8.00 -30.04 18.87
N PRO A 62 8.79 -29.28 18.07
CA PRO A 62 9.90 -29.79 17.25
C PRO A 62 10.84 -30.76 17.97
N THR A 63 11.22 -30.45 19.22
CA THR A 63 12.15 -31.28 20.01
C THR A 63 11.61 -32.67 20.37
N LYS A 64 10.27 -32.83 20.43
CA LYS A 64 9.63 -34.14 20.67
C LYS A 64 9.32 -34.83 19.35
N ALA A 65 8.74 -34.10 18.40
CA ALA A 65 8.37 -34.66 17.09
C ALA A 65 9.60 -35.15 16.30
N GLY A 66 10.70 -34.40 16.36
CA GLY A 66 11.95 -34.77 15.69
C GLY A 66 12.57 -36.09 16.17
N ARG A 67 12.25 -36.56 17.37
CA ARG A 67 12.75 -37.85 17.88
C ARG A 67 12.14 -39.06 17.16
N ALA A 68 10.99 -38.88 16.51
CA ALA A 68 10.34 -39.91 15.71
C ALA A 68 10.83 -39.93 14.26
N ILE A 69 11.70 -38.98 13.86
CA ILE A 69 12.32 -39.00 12.53
C ILE A 69 13.47 -40.00 12.56
N GLY A 70 13.22 -41.22 12.07
CA GLY A 70 14.28 -42.18 11.77
C GLY A 70 15.16 -41.73 10.61
N THR A 71 16.36 -42.30 10.49
CA THR A 71 17.38 -41.91 9.48
C THR A 71 16.85 -41.97 8.04
N ASP A 72 15.94 -42.90 7.75
CA ASP A 72 15.32 -43.09 6.43
C ASP A 72 13.79 -42.93 6.46
N SER A 73 13.24 -42.45 7.56
CA SER A 73 11.79 -42.33 7.75
C SER A 73 11.25 -41.04 7.14
N SER A 74 10.13 -41.15 6.43
CA SER A 74 9.42 -39.98 5.94
C SER A 74 8.73 -39.23 7.10
N LEU A 75 8.50 -37.92 6.94
CA LEU A 75 7.73 -37.13 7.93
C LEU A 75 6.31 -37.69 8.16
N VAL A 76 5.74 -38.35 7.14
CA VAL A 76 4.42 -39.02 7.23
C VAL A 76 4.49 -40.21 8.18
N GLU A 77 5.52 -41.05 8.07
CA GLU A 77 5.71 -42.20 8.96
C GLU A 77 5.97 -41.75 10.40
N ALA A 78 6.82 -40.75 10.60
CA ALA A 78 7.08 -40.15 11.90
C ALA A 78 5.79 -39.58 12.53
N ALA A 79 4.94 -38.91 11.73
CA ALA A 79 3.67 -38.36 12.21
C ALA A 79 2.70 -39.46 12.65
N ARG A 80 2.66 -40.58 11.91
CA ARG A 80 1.86 -41.77 12.26
C ARG A 80 2.37 -42.45 13.53
N GLU A 81 3.68 -42.58 13.70
CA GLU A 81 4.28 -43.14 14.93
C GLU A 81 3.89 -42.32 16.16
N LEU A 82 3.80 -40.99 16.01
CA LEU A 82 3.36 -40.06 17.05
C LEU A 82 1.84 -40.05 17.26
N ASN A 83 1.07 -40.84 16.50
CA ASN A 83 -0.41 -40.78 16.44
C ASN A 83 -0.94 -39.36 16.19
N ALA A 84 -0.21 -38.55 15.42
CA ALA A 84 -0.68 -37.23 15.01
C ALA A 84 -1.73 -37.35 13.89
N SER A 85 -2.77 -36.52 13.92
CA SER A 85 -3.74 -36.42 12.82
C SER A 85 -3.24 -35.51 11.71
N GLU A 86 -2.43 -34.51 12.06
CA GLU A 86 -1.83 -33.54 11.13
C GLU A 86 -0.39 -33.25 11.52
N TYR A 87 0.40 -32.71 10.59
CA TYR A 87 1.71 -32.18 10.92
C TYR A 87 2.04 -30.89 10.17
N LEU A 88 2.96 -30.11 10.73
CA LEU A 88 3.52 -28.90 10.13
C LEU A 88 4.95 -29.16 9.69
N GLU A 89 5.21 -28.88 8.41
CA GLU A 89 6.52 -28.86 7.77
C GLU A 89 6.95 -27.41 7.57
N ILE A 90 8.18 -27.07 7.96
CA ILE A 90 8.70 -25.70 7.93
C ILE A 90 9.99 -25.69 7.13
N GLU A 91 10.02 -24.85 6.10
CA GLU A 91 11.19 -24.58 5.26
C GLU A 91 11.56 -23.11 5.40
N ALA A 92 12.82 -22.81 5.73
CA ALA A 92 13.33 -21.45 5.88
C ALA A 92 14.52 -21.23 4.94
N VAL A 93 14.41 -20.26 4.05
CA VAL A 93 15.44 -19.93 3.05
C VAL A 93 15.92 -18.50 3.29
N GLY A 94 17.18 -18.35 3.68
CA GLY A 94 17.86 -17.06 3.76
C GLY A 94 18.17 -16.54 2.36
N LEU A 95 17.68 -15.34 2.05
CA LEU A 95 17.99 -14.60 0.84
C LEU A 95 19.22 -13.73 1.12
N TYR A 96 20.38 -14.11 0.58
CA TYR A 96 21.52 -13.19 0.54
C TYR A 96 21.19 -12.06 -0.45
N LEU A 97 20.85 -10.89 0.07
CA LEU A 97 21.02 -9.66 -0.71
C LEU A 97 22.53 -9.50 -0.89
N SER A 98 22.98 -9.49 -2.15
CA SER A 98 24.40 -9.43 -2.52
C SER A 98 25.15 -8.51 -1.58
N ARG A 99 26.07 -9.05 -0.76
CA ARG A 99 27.10 -8.21 -0.17
C ARG A 99 27.70 -7.44 -1.34
N LYS A 100 27.64 -6.11 -1.28
CA LYS A 100 28.53 -5.29 -2.10
C LYS A 100 29.93 -5.75 -1.70
N GLU A 101 30.49 -6.71 -2.42
CA GLU A 101 31.91 -6.97 -2.39
C GLU A 101 32.55 -5.67 -2.85
N ARG A 102 32.95 -4.82 -1.91
CA ARG A 102 33.93 -3.76 -2.17
C ARG A 102 35.24 -4.48 -2.42
N ALA A 103 35.38 -5.06 -3.62
CA ALA A 103 36.65 -5.53 -4.12
C ALA A 103 37.53 -4.29 -4.32
N ARG A 104 38.33 -3.94 -3.31
CA ARG A 104 39.46 -3.04 -3.52
C ARG A 104 40.55 -3.88 -4.19
N VAL A 105 40.49 -3.92 -5.51
CA VAL A 105 41.54 -4.51 -6.33
C VAL A 105 42.71 -3.53 -6.31
N GLU A 106 43.67 -3.73 -5.42
CA GLU A 106 45.01 -3.17 -5.61
C GLU A 106 45.83 -4.16 -6.44
N LEU A 107 45.95 -3.85 -7.75
CA LEU A 107 46.85 -4.56 -8.65
C LEU A 107 48.29 -4.23 -8.27
N GLY A 108 48.90 -5.09 -7.47
CA GLY A 108 50.36 -5.16 -7.37
C GLY A 108 50.92 -5.94 -8.55
N GLU A 109 51.74 -5.30 -9.38
CA GLU A 109 52.50 -5.96 -10.45
C GLU A 109 53.51 -6.96 -9.83
N GLY A 110 53.33 -8.25 -10.11
CA GLY A 110 54.31 -9.27 -9.78
C GLY A 110 53.68 -10.61 -9.39
N ALA A 111 53.72 -11.56 -10.33
CA ALA A 111 53.22 -12.91 -10.19
C ALA A 111 53.87 -13.65 -9.01
N GLU A 112 53.06 -14.08 -8.03
CA GLU A 112 53.16 -15.37 -7.35
C GLU A 112 51.94 -15.57 -6.43
N SER A 113 51.44 -16.81 -6.38
CA SER A 113 50.24 -17.24 -5.65
C SER A 113 50.24 -16.75 -4.19
N LYS A 114 49.30 -15.87 -3.84
CA LYS A 114 49.12 -15.36 -2.47
C LYS A 114 47.79 -15.79 -1.85
N THR A 115 47.88 -16.42 -0.69
CA THR A 115 46.77 -16.64 0.25
C THR A 115 46.27 -15.27 0.73
N ILE A 116 44.99 -14.97 0.50
CA ILE A 116 44.37 -13.71 0.93
C ILE A 116 43.98 -13.88 2.41
N VAL A 117 44.77 -13.29 3.31
CA VAL A 117 44.35 -13.04 4.69
C VAL A 117 43.81 -11.62 4.71
N VAL A 118 42.48 -11.50 4.74
CA VAL A 118 41.81 -10.20 4.89
C VAL A 118 41.94 -9.78 6.35
N ARG A 119 42.86 -8.85 6.63
CA ARG A 119 42.80 -8.04 7.85
C ARG A 119 41.96 -6.81 7.53
N ILE A 120 40.86 -6.69 8.26
CA ILE A 120 40.05 -5.47 8.27
C ILE A 120 40.61 -4.65 9.42
N ASP A 121 41.43 -3.66 9.10
CA ASP A 121 41.85 -2.64 10.06
C ASP A 121 40.71 -1.61 10.12
N ASN A 122 39.79 -1.79 11.08
CA ASN A 122 38.78 -0.80 11.45
C ASN A 122 39.42 0.13 12.48
N ASP A 123 40.02 1.23 12.02
CA ASP A 123 40.68 2.25 12.87
C ASP A 123 39.90 3.59 12.91
N ASP A 124 38.64 3.61 12.46
CA ASP A 124 37.78 4.80 12.57
C ASP A 124 36.74 4.56 13.71
N ASP A 125 37.05 5.06 14.90
CA ASP A 125 36.32 4.89 16.17
C ASP A 125 34.97 5.68 16.28
N ASP A 126 34.31 6.03 15.16
CA ASP A 126 33.08 6.86 15.16
C ASP A 126 31.82 6.14 14.58
N ASP A 127 31.87 4.83 14.31
CA ASP A 127 30.84 4.08 13.56
C ASP A 127 29.83 3.26 14.41
N ASP A 128 29.25 3.85 15.47
CA ASP A 128 28.18 3.19 16.26
C ASP A 128 26.86 2.97 15.46
N ASP A 129 26.74 3.52 14.24
CA ASP A 129 25.55 3.42 13.38
C ASP A 129 25.66 2.31 12.29
N ASP A 130 26.85 1.78 11.99
CA ASP A 130 27.06 0.86 10.85
C ASP A 130 26.79 -0.63 11.19
N ASP A 131 26.85 -1.01 12.47
CA ASP A 131 26.57 -2.39 12.90
C ASP A 131 25.08 -2.77 12.74
N GLN A 132 24.18 -1.78 12.74
CA GLN A 132 22.75 -2.02 12.56
C GLN A 132 22.40 -2.35 11.10
N ASP A 133 23.13 -1.77 10.13
CA ASP A 133 22.96 -2.02 8.70
C ASP A 133 23.43 -3.43 8.27
N LEU A 134 24.35 -4.05 9.01
CA LEU A 134 24.80 -5.42 8.79
C LEU A 134 23.80 -6.46 9.31
N LEU A 135 23.04 -6.15 10.36
CA LEU A 135 22.00 -7.03 10.90
C LEU A 135 20.68 -6.96 10.12
N ASP A 136 20.45 -5.87 9.38
CA ASP A 136 19.18 -5.57 8.71
C ASP A 136 19.03 -6.13 7.28
N ASN A 137 20.03 -6.85 6.76
CA ASN A 137 20.04 -7.31 5.36
C ASN A 137 19.73 -8.81 5.15
N HIS A 138 19.39 -9.56 6.19
CA HIS A 138 19.03 -10.98 6.08
C HIS A 138 17.53 -11.17 5.98
N LYS A 139 16.99 -11.13 4.76
CA LYS A 139 15.60 -11.55 4.51
C LYS A 139 15.52 -13.07 4.55
N THR A 140 14.61 -13.62 5.32
CA THR A 140 14.34 -15.07 5.35
C THR A 140 12.93 -15.33 4.87
N VAL A 141 12.79 -16.11 3.80
CA VAL A 141 11.48 -16.60 3.35
C VAL A 141 11.19 -17.87 4.14
N VAL A 142 10.06 -17.90 4.83
CA VAL A 142 9.60 -19.08 5.55
C VAL A 142 8.32 -19.58 4.94
N THR A 143 8.36 -20.85 4.53
CA THR A 143 7.23 -21.59 3.99
C THR A 143 6.81 -22.64 5.01
N VAL A 144 5.56 -22.56 5.45
CA VAL A 144 4.99 -23.54 6.37
C VAL A 144 3.85 -24.26 5.68
N THR A 145 3.94 -25.58 5.65
CA THR A 145 2.93 -26.45 5.04
C THR A 145 2.28 -27.31 6.10
N ARG A 146 0.96 -27.19 6.23
CA ARG A 146 0.11 -28.08 7.03
C ARG A 146 -0.28 -29.28 6.18
N ARG A 147 0.00 -30.49 6.67
CA ARG A 147 -0.25 -31.75 5.98
C ARG A 147 -1.08 -32.71 6.82
N ASP A 148 -1.82 -33.56 6.12
CA ASP A 148 -2.53 -34.68 6.69
C ASP A 148 -1.55 -35.82 7.04
N ALA A 149 -1.55 -36.32 8.27
CA ALA A 149 -0.60 -37.34 8.71
C ALA A 149 -0.90 -38.73 8.12
N SER A 150 -2.14 -38.98 7.70
CA SER A 150 -2.53 -40.27 7.13
C SER A 150 -2.14 -40.40 5.66
N THR A 151 -2.18 -39.32 4.90
CA THR A 151 -1.92 -39.32 3.44
C THR A 151 -0.64 -38.61 3.04
N GLY A 152 -0.11 -37.73 3.89
CA GLY A 152 0.92 -36.75 3.51
C GLY A 152 0.39 -35.63 2.61
N GLY A 153 -0.92 -35.62 2.34
CA GLY A 153 -1.58 -34.65 1.48
C GLY A 153 -1.48 -33.24 2.08
N ARG A 154 -1.22 -32.26 1.21
CA ARG A 154 -1.18 -30.84 1.60
C ARG A 154 -2.59 -30.35 1.94
N ILE A 155 -2.76 -29.80 3.13
CA ILE A 155 -4.01 -29.16 3.58
C ILE A 155 -3.98 -27.66 3.25
N HIS A 156 -2.91 -26.98 3.65
CA HIS A 156 -2.71 -25.54 3.39
C HIS A 156 -1.22 -25.20 3.46
N THR A 157 -0.79 -24.22 2.68
CA THR A 157 0.58 -23.68 2.73
C THR A 157 0.51 -22.17 2.87
N VAL A 158 1.39 -21.67 3.71
CA VAL A 158 1.58 -20.26 3.96
C VAL A 158 3.04 -19.92 3.72
N GLU A 159 3.30 -18.83 3.03
CA GLU A 159 4.64 -18.30 2.82
C GLU A 159 4.69 -16.87 3.35
N MET A 160 5.78 -16.51 4.04
CA MET A 160 6.00 -15.16 4.55
C MET A 160 7.49 -14.81 4.49
N THR A 161 7.80 -13.57 4.12
CA THR A 161 9.18 -13.05 4.19
C THR A 161 9.38 -12.30 5.49
N LEU A 162 10.28 -12.78 6.33
CA LEU A 162 10.73 -12.09 7.53
C LEU A 162 11.94 -11.24 7.17
N VAL A 163 11.95 -9.98 7.60
CA VAL A 163 13.06 -9.06 7.30
C VAL A 163 14.05 -9.01 8.45
N THR A 164 13.58 -9.14 9.68
CA THR A 164 14.44 -9.15 10.86
C THR A 164 14.06 -10.28 11.81
N TYR A 165 15.01 -10.67 12.67
CA TYR A 165 14.75 -11.57 13.79
C TYR A 165 13.70 -11.03 14.77
N GLY A 166 13.56 -9.71 14.84
CA GLY A 166 12.57 -9.05 15.69
C GLY A 166 11.12 -9.32 15.26
N ASP A 167 10.90 -9.77 14.02
CA ASP A 167 9.55 -9.99 13.48
C ASP A 167 9.03 -11.43 13.69
N ILE A 168 9.82 -12.31 14.33
CA ILE A 168 9.50 -13.74 14.46
C ILE A 168 8.21 -13.96 15.27
N GLU A 169 8.00 -13.20 16.34
CA GLU A 169 6.86 -13.41 17.23
C GLU A 169 5.53 -13.11 16.53
N GLU A 170 5.44 -11.97 15.85
CA GLU A 170 4.24 -11.53 15.14
C GLU A 170 4.02 -12.36 13.87
N SER A 171 5.09 -12.72 13.16
CA SER A 171 5.02 -13.56 11.97
C SER A 171 4.54 -14.97 12.29
N THR A 172 5.03 -15.59 13.37
CA THR A 172 4.60 -16.94 13.78
C THR A 172 3.14 -16.97 14.23
N ASP A 173 2.67 -15.92 14.92
CA ASP A 173 1.25 -15.78 15.29
C ASP A 173 0.35 -15.71 14.05
N ARG A 174 0.75 -14.88 13.07
CA ARG A 174 0.04 -14.72 11.80
C ARG A 174 0.02 -16.00 10.96
N ILE A 175 1.17 -16.65 10.81
CA ILE A 175 1.28 -17.91 10.06
C ILE A 175 0.43 -18.99 10.72
N ALA A 176 0.46 -19.09 12.05
CA ALA A 176 -0.38 -20.04 12.78
C ALA A 176 -1.87 -19.78 12.56
N GLU A 177 -2.32 -18.52 12.59
CA GLU A 177 -3.71 -18.15 12.32
C GLU A 177 -4.14 -18.47 10.89
N ALA A 178 -3.30 -18.13 9.91
CA ALA A 178 -3.52 -18.41 8.49
C ALA A 178 -3.61 -19.92 8.21
N LEU A 179 -2.73 -20.74 8.80
CA LEU A 179 -2.74 -22.20 8.68
C LEU A 179 -3.98 -22.84 9.30
N PHE A 180 -4.45 -22.31 10.44
CA PHE A 180 -5.62 -22.82 11.11
C PHE A 180 -6.90 -22.50 10.32
N LYS A 181 -7.07 -21.22 9.93
CA LYS A 181 -8.23 -20.71 9.19
C LYS A 181 -8.22 -21.07 7.70
N LYS A 182 -7.09 -21.54 7.16
CA LYS A 182 -6.88 -21.88 5.74
C LYS A 182 -7.09 -20.69 4.81
N VAL A 183 -6.53 -19.55 5.20
CA VAL A 183 -6.59 -18.27 4.49
C VAL A 183 -5.17 -17.74 4.26
N SER A 184 -5.02 -16.65 3.49
CA SER A 184 -3.71 -16.03 3.29
C SER A 184 -3.26 -15.27 4.54
N VAL A 185 -1.95 -14.97 4.64
CA VAL A 185 -1.40 -14.19 5.78
C VAL A 185 -1.90 -12.76 5.79
N GLU A 186 -2.24 -12.19 4.64
CA GLU A 186 -2.80 -10.84 4.52
C GLU A 186 -4.23 -10.75 5.10
N GLU A 187 -5.03 -11.82 4.98
CA GLU A 187 -6.41 -11.84 5.47
C GLU A 187 -6.52 -11.94 7.00
N VAL A 188 -5.48 -12.44 7.66
CA VAL A 188 -5.41 -12.55 9.13
C VAL A 188 -4.62 -11.41 9.77
N LEU A 189 -4.21 -10.41 8.99
CA LEU A 189 -3.49 -9.25 9.50
C LEU A 189 -4.37 -8.47 10.50
N GLY A 190 -3.88 -8.29 11.71
CA GLY A 190 -4.57 -7.59 12.79
C GLY A 190 -3.61 -6.86 13.71
N MET A 191 -4.12 -5.96 14.56
CA MET A 191 -3.29 -5.08 15.40
C MET A 191 -2.30 -5.80 16.34
N HIS A 192 -2.51 -7.09 16.62
CA HIS A 192 -1.72 -7.88 17.55
C HIS A 192 -0.64 -8.75 16.87
N ASN A 193 -0.70 -8.90 15.55
CA ASN A 193 0.21 -9.74 14.77
C ASN A 193 0.88 -8.99 13.61
N VAL A 194 0.80 -7.65 13.62
CA VAL A 194 1.49 -6.75 12.71
C VAL A 194 2.95 -6.63 13.17
N THR A 195 3.90 -6.95 12.28
CA THR A 195 5.33 -6.87 12.62
C THR A 195 5.74 -5.42 12.90
N ARG A 196 6.86 -5.19 13.59
CA ARG A 196 7.31 -3.82 13.89
C ARG A 196 7.44 -2.97 12.63
N ARG A 197 7.98 -3.53 11.54
CA ARG A 197 8.12 -2.80 10.25
C ARG A 197 6.76 -2.56 9.56
N GLU A 198 5.83 -3.49 9.63
CA GLU A 198 4.47 -3.30 9.08
C GLU A 198 3.61 -2.36 9.95
N GLY A 199 3.86 -2.31 11.26
CA GLY A 199 3.19 -1.42 12.21
C GLY A 199 3.78 -0.01 12.19
N MET A 200 5.08 0.08 11.89
CA MET A 200 5.70 1.30 11.38
C MET A 200 5.16 1.69 10.01
N GLY A 201 4.48 0.76 9.33
CA GLY A 201 3.90 0.89 8.00
C GLY A 201 4.96 1.11 6.92
N TYR A 202 4.58 0.79 5.68
CA TYR A 202 4.67 1.85 4.67
C TYR A 202 3.73 2.97 5.11
N ASN A 203 4.05 3.64 6.22
CA ASN A 203 3.35 4.80 6.64
C ASN A 203 3.68 5.84 5.57
N LYS A 204 2.73 6.07 4.67
CA LYS A 204 2.51 7.43 4.14
C LYS A 204 2.07 8.38 5.28
N LEU A 205 2.69 8.28 6.48
CA LEU A 205 2.82 9.41 7.41
C LEU A 205 3.68 10.49 6.74
N PHE A 206 4.60 10.08 5.87
CA PHE A 206 5.18 10.99 4.91
C PHE A 206 4.16 11.22 3.81
N VAL A 207 3.61 12.42 3.86
CA VAL A 207 2.91 13.05 2.75
C VAL A 207 3.80 12.90 1.50
N ASP A 208 3.35 12.11 0.53
CA ASP A 208 4.05 11.96 -0.73
C ASP A 208 3.97 13.27 -1.50
N ASN A 209 5.13 13.77 -1.91
CA ASN A 209 5.21 15.00 -2.70
C ASN A 209 5.22 14.63 -4.17
N LEU A 210 4.07 14.75 -4.83
CA LEU A 210 3.94 14.57 -6.27
C LEU A 210 4.04 15.92 -6.96
N LYS A 211 4.98 16.07 -7.88
CA LYS A 211 5.15 17.30 -8.66
C LYS A 211 4.83 17.00 -10.10
N GLY A 212 4.11 17.89 -10.78
CA GLY A 212 3.57 17.54 -12.07
C GLY A 212 3.13 18.70 -12.92
N VAL A 213 2.68 18.34 -14.11
CA VAL A 213 2.08 19.26 -15.07
C VAL A 213 0.63 18.86 -15.30
N LYS A 214 -0.23 19.86 -15.51
CA LYS A 214 -1.63 19.67 -15.88
C LYS A 214 -2.01 20.55 -17.05
N ILE A 215 -2.90 20.02 -17.88
CA ILE A 215 -3.52 20.69 -19.01
C ILE A 215 -5.03 20.54 -18.84
N GLY A 216 -5.78 21.63 -18.99
CA GLY A 216 -7.22 21.60 -18.81
C GLY A 216 -7.98 22.35 -19.88
N PHE A 217 -9.20 21.90 -20.17
CA PHE A 217 -10.16 22.59 -21.03
C PHE A 217 -11.31 23.09 -20.15
N ILE A 218 -11.59 24.38 -20.20
CA ILE A 218 -12.58 25.05 -19.35
C ILE A 218 -13.63 25.71 -20.26
N TYR A 219 -14.89 25.48 -19.94
CA TYR A 219 -16.06 26.06 -20.60
C TYR A 219 -16.76 27.02 -19.63
N PRO A 220 -16.54 28.34 -19.76
CA PRO A 220 -17.20 29.34 -18.94
C PRO A 220 -18.65 29.56 -19.40
N LEU A 221 -19.58 29.49 -18.46
CA LEU A 221 -21.02 29.71 -18.66
C LEU A 221 -21.44 31.00 -17.96
N ALA A 222 -21.85 32.00 -18.72
CA ALA A 222 -22.41 33.25 -18.17
C ALA A 222 -23.80 33.53 -18.76
N ARG A 223 -24.69 34.13 -17.95
CA ARG A 223 -26.06 34.44 -18.39
C ARG A 223 -26.14 35.58 -19.40
N ASN A 224 -25.24 36.55 -19.28
CA ASN A 224 -25.30 37.83 -19.99
C ASN A 224 -24.14 38.01 -21.00
N ALA A 225 -23.34 36.98 -21.19
CA ALA A 225 -22.13 37.03 -22.00
C ALA A 225 -21.82 35.65 -22.57
N GLU A 226 -21.55 35.57 -23.87
CA GLU A 226 -20.90 34.40 -24.45
C GLU A 226 -19.39 34.56 -24.28
N ILE A 227 -18.79 33.65 -23.51
CA ILE A 227 -17.36 33.67 -23.22
C ILE A 227 -16.72 32.47 -23.92
N VAL A 228 -15.60 32.73 -24.60
CA VAL A 228 -14.85 31.67 -25.31
C VAL A 228 -14.30 30.63 -24.33
N SER A 229 -14.21 29.39 -24.79
CA SER A 229 -13.57 28.33 -24.00
C SER A 229 -12.08 28.61 -23.79
N ILE A 230 -11.55 28.11 -22.69
CA ILE A 230 -10.21 28.40 -22.19
C ILE A 230 -9.42 27.10 -22.12
N VAL A 231 -8.17 27.13 -22.58
CA VAL A 231 -7.17 26.10 -22.32
C VAL A 231 -6.30 26.56 -21.17
N SER A 232 -6.02 25.68 -20.23
CA SER A 232 -5.12 25.94 -19.11
C SER A 232 -3.92 25.02 -19.18
N ILE A 233 -2.76 25.54 -18.80
CA ILE A 233 -1.53 24.77 -18.57
C ILE A 233 -0.95 25.21 -17.24
N GLY A 234 -0.50 24.28 -16.42
CA GLY A 234 0.03 24.63 -15.11
C GLY A 234 0.87 23.55 -14.47
N TYR A 235 1.65 23.98 -13.50
CA TYR A 235 2.33 23.14 -12.53
C TYR A 235 1.33 22.71 -11.43
N ASN A 236 1.53 21.50 -10.89
CA ASN A 236 0.74 20.94 -9.81
C ASN A 236 1.67 20.29 -8.78
N HIS A 237 1.59 20.73 -7.54
CA HIS A 237 2.26 20.13 -6.40
C HIS A 237 1.21 19.52 -5.48
N ARG A 238 1.25 18.21 -5.30
CA ARG A 238 0.31 17.47 -4.49
C ARG A 238 1.03 16.86 -3.29
N PHE A 239 0.43 17.06 -2.13
CA PHE A 239 0.77 16.46 -0.85
C PHE A 239 -0.20 15.31 -0.62
N ASP A 240 0.18 14.10 -1.03
CA ASP A 240 -0.69 12.91 -1.08
C ASP A 240 -0.55 12.07 0.20
N SER A 241 -1.66 11.83 0.89
CA SER A 241 -1.76 10.94 2.03
C SER A 241 -2.61 9.71 1.68
N GLU A 242 -2.79 8.79 2.63
CA GLU A 242 -3.53 7.55 2.41
C GLU A 242 -5.01 7.79 2.08
N LYS A 243 -5.62 8.84 2.66
CA LYS A 243 -7.07 9.10 2.54
C LYS A 243 -7.41 10.39 1.82
N PHE A 244 -6.53 11.37 1.88
CA PHE A 244 -6.75 12.69 1.31
C PHE A 244 -5.47 13.20 0.68
N PHE A 245 -5.58 14.23 -0.15
CA PHE A 245 -4.44 14.99 -0.63
C PHE A 245 -4.75 16.48 -0.63
N MET A 246 -3.72 17.28 -0.44
CA MET A 246 -3.76 18.73 -0.72
C MET A 246 -3.07 19.01 -2.04
N GLU A 247 -3.57 19.95 -2.82
CA GLU A 247 -3.00 20.36 -4.10
C GLU A 247 -2.73 21.87 -4.12
N PHE A 248 -1.58 22.23 -4.67
CA PHE A 248 -1.13 23.58 -4.93
C PHE A 248 -0.74 23.68 -6.39
N GLY A 249 -1.46 24.48 -7.16
CA GLY A 249 -1.21 24.67 -8.58
C GLY A 249 -0.88 26.12 -8.91
N ALA A 250 -0.11 26.30 -9.98
CA ALA A 250 0.14 27.60 -10.59
C ALA A 250 0.24 27.42 -12.11
N GLY A 251 -0.34 28.34 -12.89
CA GLY A 251 -0.33 28.19 -14.34
C GLY A 251 -0.90 29.38 -15.08
N GLY A 252 -1.15 29.19 -16.37
CA GLY A 252 -1.80 30.17 -17.25
C GLY A 252 -3.09 29.63 -17.85
N ARG A 253 -4.03 30.54 -18.09
CA ARG A 253 -5.28 30.34 -18.82
C ARG A 253 -5.19 31.09 -20.14
N LEU A 254 -5.45 30.42 -21.25
CA LEU A 254 -5.39 30.95 -22.61
C LEU A 254 -6.76 30.78 -23.26
N PRO A 255 -7.40 31.85 -23.74
CA PRO A 255 -8.62 31.70 -24.51
C PRO A 255 -8.31 30.93 -25.81
N THR A 256 -9.20 30.01 -26.19
CA THR A 256 -9.04 29.20 -27.42
C THR A 256 -9.13 30.03 -28.70
N ARG A 257 -9.70 31.23 -28.61
CA ARG A 257 -9.83 32.20 -29.70
C ARG A 257 -9.43 33.58 -29.17
N ILE A 258 -8.54 34.24 -29.90
CA ILE A 258 -8.05 35.59 -29.56
C ILE A 258 -8.59 36.64 -30.57
N ASP A 259 -9.16 36.19 -31.69
CA ASP A 259 -9.33 37.00 -32.90
C ASP A 259 -10.80 37.23 -33.30
N MET A 260 -11.68 37.51 -32.35
CA MET A 260 -13.08 37.83 -32.66
C MET A 260 -13.50 39.10 -31.94
N GLU A 261 -13.73 40.17 -32.70
CA GLU A 261 -14.17 41.49 -32.20
C GLU A 261 -15.47 41.44 -31.37
N GLU A 262 -16.25 40.37 -31.52
CA GLU A 262 -17.56 40.18 -30.88
C GLU A 262 -17.55 39.23 -29.68
N GLN A 263 -16.53 38.37 -29.54
CA GLN A 263 -16.51 37.35 -28.48
C GLN A 263 -15.69 37.81 -27.27
N ARG A 264 -16.27 37.61 -26.09
CA ARG A 264 -15.64 37.98 -24.82
C ARG A 264 -14.62 36.90 -24.45
N CYS A 265 -13.39 37.30 -24.17
CA CYS A 265 -12.34 36.39 -23.72
C CYS A 265 -11.69 36.90 -22.44
N TYR A 266 -11.26 35.97 -21.59
CA TYR A 266 -10.40 36.25 -20.46
C TYR A 266 -9.38 35.12 -20.32
N GLY A 267 -8.24 35.47 -19.74
CA GLY A 267 -7.11 34.56 -19.53
C GLY A 267 -6.03 35.26 -18.74
N GLY A 268 -5.03 34.51 -18.31
CA GLY A 268 -3.93 35.02 -17.49
C GLY A 268 -3.49 34.02 -16.43
N PRO A 269 -2.59 34.44 -15.53
CA PRO A 269 -2.02 33.55 -14.53
C PRO A 269 -3.06 33.20 -13.46
N TYR A 270 -3.00 31.97 -12.97
CA TYR A 270 -3.83 31.49 -11.87
C TYR A 270 -2.99 30.74 -10.83
N LEU A 271 -3.48 30.76 -9.60
CA LEU A 271 -3.08 29.84 -8.55
C LEU A 271 -4.26 28.93 -8.20
N GLN A 272 -3.97 27.78 -7.61
CA GLN A 272 -4.97 26.83 -7.17
C GLN A 272 -4.55 26.25 -5.83
N ILE A 273 -5.46 26.20 -4.88
CA ILE A 273 -5.29 25.49 -3.61
C ILE A 273 -6.53 24.64 -3.40
N GLY A 274 -6.36 23.35 -3.17
CA GLY A 274 -7.48 22.42 -3.01
C GLY A 274 -7.16 21.25 -2.09
N GLY A 275 -8.22 20.59 -1.64
CA GLY A 275 -8.14 19.36 -0.86
C GLY A 275 -9.15 18.33 -1.38
N SER A 276 -8.74 17.08 -1.47
CA SER A 276 -9.58 15.98 -1.96
C SER A 276 -9.48 14.75 -1.08
N TYR A 277 -10.53 13.93 -1.09
CA TYR A 277 -10.62 12.67 -0.38
C TYR A 277 -10.78 11.50 -1.36
N TYR A 278 -10.07 10.39 -1.14
CA TYR A 278 -10.17 9.18 -1.97
C TYR A 278 -11.35 8.29 -1.54
N PHE A 279 -12.27 8.05 -2.46
CA PHE A 279 -13.37 7.10 -2.29
C PHE A 279 -12.92 5.64 -2.53
N LEU A 280 -12.02 5.42 -3.50
CA LEU A 280 -11.42 4.11 -3.79
C LEU A 280 -9.90 4.18 -3.65
N ARG A 281 -9.30 3.17 -3.02
CA ARG A 281 -7.89 3.20 -2.56
C ARG A 281 -6.96 2.21 -3.27
N GLY A 282 -7.40 1.58 -4.35
CA GLY A 282 -6.60 0.60 -5.08
C GLY A 282 -5.55 1.23 -6.01
N ILE A 283 -5.15 0.47 -7.03
CA ILE A 283 -4.26 0.94 -8.11
C ILE A 283 -4.87 2.15 -8.83
N PHE A 284 -6.20 2.21 -8.91
CA PHE A 284 -6.98 3.36 -9.33
C PHE A 284 -7.50 4.10 -8.09
N GLY A 285 -7.09 5.36 -7.94
CA GLY A 285 -7.58 6.24 -6.87
C GLY A 285 -8.67 7.15 -7.38
N LEU A 286 -9.95 6.85 -7.07
CA LEU A 286 -11.07 7.78 -7.33
C LEU A 286 -11.21 8.75 -6.16
N HIS A 287 -11.37 10.04 -6.44
CA HIS A 287 -11.41 11.10 -5.43
C HIS A 287 -12.42 12.20 -5.74
N GLY A 288 -12.81 12.92 -4.69
CA GLY A 288 -13.63 14.12 -4.76
C GLY A 288 -13.15 15.18 -3.77
N GLY A 289 -13.23 16.45 -4.13
CA GLY A 289 -12.63 17.53 -3.38
C GLY A 289 -13.19 18.90 -3.68
N LEU A 290 -12.63 19.90 -3.01
CA LEU A 290 -12.98 21.31 -3.14
C LEU A 290 -11.73 22.17 -3.06
N GLY A 291 -11.80 23.39 -3.60
CA GLY A 291 -10.67 24.31 -3.56
C GLY A 291 -11.03 25.72 -4.00
N LEU A 292 -10.00 26.55 -4.08
CA LEU A 292 -10.04 27.95 -4.50
C LEU A 292 -9.03 28.17 -5.61
N SER A 293 -9.40 28.95 -6.62
CA SER A 293 -8.51 29.39 -7.69
C SER A 293 -8.53 30.92 -7.83
N PRO A 294 -7.68 31.64 -7.08
CA PRO A 294 -7.45 33.05 -7.38
C PRO A 294 -6.68 33.17 -8.70
N HIS A 295 -7.05 34.14 -9.51
CA HIS A 295 -6.46 34.33 -10.82
C HIS A 295 -6.46 35.81 -11.21
N PHE A 296 -5.61 36.14 -12.18
CA PHE A 296 -5.50 37.48 -12.74
C PHE A 296 -5.92 37.42 -14.20
N ASN A 297 -6.98 38.14 -14.54
CA ASN A 297 -7.45 38.23 -15.92
C ASN A 297 -6.78 39.41 -16.60
N MET A 298 -6.15 39.13 -17.72
CA MET A 298 -5.65 40.12 -18.65
C MET A 298 -6.77 40.40 -19.64
N VAL A 299 -7.53 41.46 -19.40
CA VAL A 299 -8.65 41.87 -20.25
C VAL A 299 -8.15 42.98 -21.19
N GLY A 300 -7.50 42.57 -22.28
CA GLY A 300 -7.00 43.48 -23.31
C GLY A 300 -6.12 44.61 -22.78
N ASN A 301 -6.39 45.85 -23.24
CA ASN A 301 -5.65 47.07 -22.85
C ASN A 301 -6.18 47.73 -21.57
N GLU A 302 -7.21 47.17 -20.93
CA GLU A 302 -7.99 47.86 -19.89
C GLU A 302 -7.48 47.60 -18.47
N GLY A 303 -6.54 46.66 -18.31
CA GLY A 303 -5.82 46.43 -17.06
C GLY A 303 -5.79 44.96 -16.63
N ILE A 304 -5.45 44.77 -15.35
CA ILE A 304 -5.41 43.47 -14.70
C ILE A 304 -6.61 43.39 -13.74
N GLU A 305 -7.50 42.44 -13.97
CA GLU A 305 -8.59 42.14 -13.04
C GLU A 305 -8.20 40.97 -12.13
N VAL A 306 -8.65 41.01 -10.88
CA VAL A 306 -8.44 39.93 -9.92
C VAL A 306 -9.74 39.15 -9.79
N GLY A 307 -9.66 37.83 -9.98
CA GLY A 307 -10.79 36.93 -9.83
C GLY A 307 -10.54 35.84 -8.78
N LEU A 308 -11.61 35.24 -8.29
CA LEU A 308 -11.59 34.12 -7.36
C LEU A 308 -12.66 33.10 -7.75
N VAL A 309 -12.28 31.84 -7.87
CA VAL A 309 -13.18 30.73 -8.21
C VAL A 309 -13.11 29.65 -7.12
N PRO A 310 -14.06 29.61 -6.16
CA PRO A 310 -14.34 28.38 -5.45
C PRO A 310 -14.82 27.29 -6.41
N TYR A 311 -14.31 26.08 -6.24
CA TYR A 311 -14.64 24.95 -7.10
C TYR A 311 -14.81 23.65 -6.32
N ILE A 312 -15.58 22.73 -6.90
CA ILE A 312 -15.62 21.32 -6.57
C ILE A 312 -14.94 20.51 -7.68
N GLN A 313 -14.35 19.38 -7.33
CA GLN A 313 -13.69 18.49 -8.29
C GLN A 313 -13.96 17.03 -8.00
N PHE A 314 -14.02 16.24 -9.07
CA PHE A 314 -14.11 14.78 -9.03
C PHE A 314 -13.13 14.21 -10.04
N GLY A 315 -12.40 13.16 -9.67
CA GLY A 315 -11.37 12.64 -10.55
C GLY A 315 -10.90 11.25 -10.21
N GLY A 316 -9.94 10.81 -11.02
CA GLY A 316 -9.25 9.55 -10.85
C GLY A 316 -7.74 9.72 -11.04
N SER A 317 -6.98 8.84 -10.41
CA SER A 317 -5.52 8.76 -10.51
C SER A 317 -5.06 7.33 -10.82
N PHE A 318 -4.08 7.18 -11.69
CA PHE A 318 -3.55 5.89 -12.14
C PHE A 318 -2.10 5.96 -12.66
N PRO A 319 -1.21 5.02 -12.31
CA PRO A 319 -1.32 4.13 -11.15
C PRO A 319 -1.02 4.91 -9.84
N ARG A 320 -1.84 4.72 -8.81
CA ARG A 320 -1.70 5.48 -7.55
C ARG A 320 -0.44 5.13 -6.75
N ASN A 321 -0.01 3.88 -6.81
CA ASN A 321 1.13 3.39 -6.03
C ASN A 321 2.47 3.57 -6.76
N SER A 322 2.50 4.38 -7.81
CA SER A 322 3.68 4.66 -8.61
C SER A 322 4.20 6.06 -8.32
N LYS A 323 5.52 6.25 -8.44
CA LYS A 323 6.14 7.57 -8.41
C LYS A 323 5.62 8.46 -9.55
N MET A 324 5.33 7.85 -10.69
CA MET A 324 4.67 8.52 -11.82
C MET A 324 3.18 8.21 -11.83
N GLN A 325 2.34 9.25 -11.72
CA GLN A 325 0.89 9.15 -11.61
C GLN A 325 0.20 10.03 -12.65
N ALA A 326 -0.62 9.45 -13.51
CA ALA A 326 -1.55 10.21 -14.35
C ALA A 326 -2.83 10.50 -13.56
N PHE A 327 -3.45 11.66 -13.78
CA PHE A 327 -4.74 12.01 -13.20
C PHE A 327 -5.66 12.69 -14.20
N LEU A 328 -6.96 12.45 -14.02
CA LEU A 328 -8.05 13.07 -14.76
C LEU A 328 -9.02 13.67 -13.74
N ASN A 329 -9.32 14.95 -13.86
CA ASN A 329 -10.27 15.66 -12.99
C ASN A 329 -11.34 16.35 -13.82
N VAL A 330 -12.58 16.31 -13.35
CA VAL A 330 -13.68 17.17 -13.78
C VAL A 330 -13.91 18.21 -12.68
N LYS A 331 -13.98 19.48 -13.05
CA LYS A 331 -14.13 20.61 -12.13
C LYS A 331 -15.36 21.43 -12.49
N ALA A 332 -16.04 21.93 -11.46
CA ALA A 332 -17.08 22.94 -11.59
C ALA A 332 -16.84 24.03 -10.54
N GLY A 333 -16.73 25.27 -10.97
CA GLY A 333 -16.47 26.41 -10.09
C GLY A 333 -17.29 27.62 -10.47
N GLN A 334 -17.50 28.53 -9.52
CA GLN A 334 -18.26 29.75 -9.73
C GLN A 334 -17.35 30.94 -9.48
N ASN A 335 -17.20 31.85 -10.45
CA ASN A 335 -16.55 33.13 -10.21
C ASN A 335 -17.37 33.92 -9.19
N VAL A 336 -16.77 34.22 -8.03
CA VAL A 336 -17.41 35.05 -7.00
C VAL A 336 -17.11 36.54 -7.19
N MET A 337 -16.01 36.85 -7.88
CA MET A 337 -15.70 38.20 -8.33
C MET A 337 -16.19 38.38 -9.76
N PRO A 338 -16.71 39.55 -10.11
CA PRO A 338 -17.12 39.84 -11.47
C PRO A 338 -15.91 39.88 -12.41
N ILE A 339 -16.09 39.35 -13.62
CA ILE A 339 -15.19 39.56 -14.74
C ILE A 339 -15.88 40.56 -15.66
N ILE A 340 -15.25 41.71 -15.88
CA ILE A 340 -15.76 42.72 -16.80
C ILE A 340 -15.16 42.38 -18.16
N THR A 341 -16.04 42.10 -19.11
CA THR A 341 -15.63 41.85 -20.49
C THR A 341 -16.28 42.87 -21.41
N GLY A 342 -15.66 43.16 -22.54
CA GLY A 342 -16.06 44.26 -23.43
C GLY A 342 -15.02 45.38 -23.41
N ARG A 343 -15.33 46.49 -24.06
CA ARG A 343 -14.41 47.65 -24.16
C ARG A 343 -15.11 48.93 -23.74
N ASP A 344 -14.43 49.83 -23.04
CA ASP A 344 -14.97 51.14 -22.70
C ASP A 344 -15.31 51.92 -23.99
N PRO A 345 -16.59 52.31 -24.19
CA PRO A 345 -17.01 53.11 -25.34
C PRO A 345 -16.36 54.50 -25.40
N SER A 346 -15.68 54.95 -24.34
CA SER A 346 -14.90 56.20 -24.34
C SER A 346 -13.66 56.17 -25.25
N SER A 347 -13.29 55.01 -25.82
CA SER A 347 -12.24 54.91 -26.83
C SER A 347 -12.77 55.25 -28.24
N TRP A 348 -12.40 56.43 -28.74
CA TRP A 348 -13.03 57.21 -29.83
C TRP A 348 -13.14 56.58 -31.25
N SER A 349 -12.88 55.29 -31.48
CA SER A 349 -12.74 54.77 -32.85
C SER A 349 -13.41 53.45 -33.20
N SER A 350 -14.29 52.88 -32.39
CA SER A 350 -14.90 51.59 -32.78
C SER A 350 -16.29 51.36 -32.19
N ALA A 351 -17.31 51.67 -33.00
CA ALA A 351 -18.71 51.30 -32.75
C ALA A 351 -19.00 49.78 -32.87
N THR A 352 -17.97 48.96 -33.03
CA THR A 352 -18.07 47.52 -33.32
C THR A 352 -17.95 46.64 -32.07
N TYR A 353 -17.47 47.16 -30.93
CA TYR A 353 -17.25 46.33 -29.74
C TYR A 353 -18.45 46.33 -28.79
N PRO A 354 -18.80 45.18 -28.20
CA PRO A 354 -19.87 45.10 -27.23
C PRO A 354 -19.52 45.93 -25.97
N PRO A 355 -20.52 46.58 -25.34
CA PRO A 355 -20.28 47.38 -24.14
C PRO A 355 -19.75 46.51 -22.98
N PRO A 356 -19.06 47.11 -22.00
CA PRO A 356 -18.62 46.40 -20.81
C PRO A 356 -19.81 45.73 -20.12
N VAL A 357 -19.72 44.43 -19.87
CA VAL A 357 -20.73 43.70 -19.09
C VAL A 357 -20.02 42.92 -18.00
N GLU A 358 -20.53 43.13 -16.80
CA GLU A 358 -20.18 42.42 -15.60
C GLU A 358 -20.78 41.00 -15.66
N SER A 359 -19.93 39.99 -15.48
CA SER A 359 -20.36 38.59 -15.50
C SER A 359 -19.70 37.79 -14.39
N HIS A 360 -20.46 36.84 -13.84
CA HIS A 360 -19.98 35.84 -12.88
C HIS A 360 -20.04 34.46 -13.52
N PRO A 361 -19.09 34.09 -14.39
CA PRO A 361 -19.17 32.83 -15.10
C PRO A 361 -19.02 31.62 -14.17
N THR A 362 -19.87 30.61 -14.41
CA THR A 362 -19.65 29.26 -13.89
C THR A 362 -18.67 28.55 -14.81
N GLU A 363 -17.52 28.14 -14.30
CA GLU A 363 -16.49 27.42 -15.04
C GLU A 363 -16.70 25.91 -14.89
N VAL A 364 -16.92 25.19 -15.99
CA VAL A 364 -16.92 23.71 -16.01
C VAL A 364 -15.73 23.25 -16.83
N GLY A 365 -14.90 22.34 -16.32
CA GLY A 365 -13.70 21.93 -17.03
C GLY A 365 -13.26 20.50 -16.80
N ILE A 366 -12.41 20.03 -17.70
CA ILE A 366 -11.73 18.73 -17.61
C ILE A 366 -10.23 19.01 -17.59
N GLU A 367 -9.52 18.47 -16.61
CA GLU A 367 -8.07 18.56 -16.47
C GLU A 367 -7.43 17.18 -16.54
N LEU A 368 -6.38 17.07 -17.34
CA LEU A 368 -5.48 15.93 -17.41
C LEU A 368 -4.14 16.35 -16.82
N GLY A 369 -3.47 15.47 -16.08
CA GLY A 369 -2.12 15.76 -15.64
C GLY A 369 -1.29 14.53 -15.33
N LEU A 370 0.00 14.78 -15.16
CA LEU A 370 1.02 13.80 -14.88
C LEU A 370 1.89 14.30 -13.72
N GLY A 371 1.92 13.56 -12.63
CA GLY A 371 2.80 13.76 -11.48
C GLY A 371 3.96 12.77 -11.49
N PHE A 372 5.10 13.18 -10.95
CA PHE A 372 6.34 12.42 -10.82
C PHE A 372 7.03 12.69 -9.47
#